data_AF-A0A953NKJ3-F1
#
_entry.id   AF-A0A953NKJ3-F1
#
_cell.length_a   1.000
_cell.length_b   1.000
_cell.length_c   1.000
_cell.angle_alpha   90.00
_cell.angle_beta   90.00
_cell.angle_gamma   90.00
#
_symmetry.space_group_name_H-M   'P 1'
#
loop_
_entity.id
_entity.type
_entity.pdbx_description
1 polymer ?
#
loop_
_entity_poly.entity_id
_entity_poly.type
_entity_poly.pdbx_seq_one_letter_code
_entity_poly.pdbx_strand_id
1 'polypeptide(L)'
;MTFQSLRRILLSVSVVAAMSLAFVARAAAPADSPASATVVQLRIDGEIEPVLAEYIVNGIAAAGRARASLVLITLNTPGGLDTSMRSIVQAILRSPVPVAVYVSPMGSRAASAGFFVLLSADIAAMAPGTDTGAASPIMVIGGQPVQIDETLHKKIVNEATAYLRSYVSQRGRNTDLAATAVTEAKAFSQQEALDGKLIDLAAASPEELLAKLDGRTLTRFDGTTVRLALANPAIVPREMTARERFLSRIVQPDVFFILLIAGALGLYIEFTHPGMFAPGVIGGIALVLALFAMHMLPVNFAGLLLIVLAMGLFVLEAKFPTHGVLGVGGVIAMILGALMLIRSPLTGGGVSLGTALGVAVPFAVIVVILMRLVLRSRTWKPATGKEEMIGQEGEVTEAVDRAAGTGMVRVHGELWRAACVRENIPRGARVRVKSVEGLLLEVEAVKPPS
;
A
#
# COMPACT_ATOMS: atom_id res chain seq x y z
N MET A 1 72.17 47.00 -25.56
CA MET A 1 71.01 46.20 -25.12
C MET A 1 70.65 45.23 -26.22
N THR A 2 70.87 43.94 -25.99
CA THR A 2 70.74 42.89 -27.01
C THR A 2 69.26 42.59 -27.31
N PHE A 3 68.95 42.21 -28.54
CA PHE A 3 67.58 41.87 -28.99
C PHE A 3 66.85 40.87 -28.06
N GLN A 4 67.60 40.03 -27.32
CA GLN A 4 67.06 39.13 -26.31
C GLN A 4 66.47 39.85 -25.08
N SER A 5 67.09 40.94 -24.62
CA SER A 5 66.57 41.72 -23.48
C SER A 5 65.24 42.42 -23.79
N LEU A 6 65.08 42.94 -25.01
CA LEU A 6 63.83 43.57 -25.44
C LEU A 6 62.68 42.57 -25.58
N ARG A 7 62.97 41.37 -26.09
CA ARG A 7 61.98 40.29 -26.25
C ARG A 7 61.49 39.76 -24.90
N ARG A 8 62.39 39.68 -23.90
CA ARG A 8 62.03 39.31 -22.52
C ARG A 8 61.12 40.34 -21.87
N ILE A 9 61.41 41.64 -22.05
CA ILE A 9 60.57 42.73 -21.50
C ILE A 9 59.18 42.71 -22.13
N LEU A 10 59.08 42.57 -23.46
CA LEU A 10 57.80 42.47 -24.16
C LEU A 10 56.98 41.26 -23.70
N LEU A 11 57.60 40.09 -23.55
CA LEU A 11 56.94 38.89 -23.03
C LEU A 11 56.44 39.09 -21.58
N SER A 12 57.23 39.71 -20.70
CA SER A 12 56.79 40.00 -19.34
C SER A 12 55.64 41.01 -19.29
N VAL A 13 55.64 42.03 -20.16
CA VAL A 13 54.52 42.99 -20.25
C VAL A 13 53.26 42.31 -20.79
N SER A 14 53.37 41.42 -21.78
CA SER A 14 52.24 40.64 -22.28
C SER A 14 51.66 39.68 -21.23
N VAL A 15 52.50 39.05 -20.41
CA VAL A 15 52.05 38.16 -19.33
C VAL A 15 51.37 38.95 -18.20
N VAL A 16 51.90 40.11 -17.83
CA VAL A 16 51.28 40.99 -16.83
C VAL A 16 49.95 41.57 -17.36
N ALA A 17 49.89 41.94 -18.64
CA ALA A 17 48.66 42.39 -19.29
C ALA A 17 47.60 41.28 -19.40
N ALA A 18 48.01 40.05 -19.73
CA ALA A 18 47.11 38.90 -19.77
C ALA A 18 46.60 38.50 -18.37
N MET A 19 47.46 38.58 -17.34
CA MET A 19 47.06 38.34 -15.96
C MET A 19 46.13 39.42 -15.41
N SER A 20 46.32 40.69 -15.79
CA SER A 20 45.43 41.78 -15.38
C SER A 20 44.09 41.73 -16.12
N LEU A 21 44.05 41.35 -17.39
CA LEU A 21 42.78 41.06 -18.10
C LEU A 21 42.03 39.87 -17.49
N ALA A 22 42.74 38.81 -17.08
CA ALA A 22 42.14 37.66 -16.41
C ALA A 22 41.60 38.02 -15.01
N PHE A 23 42.21 38.98 -14.31
CA PHE A 23 41.75 39.46 -13.01
C PHE A 23 40.50 40.35 -13.14
N VAL A 24 40.42 41.19 -14.18
CA VAL A 24 39.24 42.02 -14.45
C VAL A 24 38.06 41.17 -14.94
N ALA A 25 38.31 40.13 -15.74
CA ALA A 25 37.26 39.19 -16.17
C ALA A 25 36.74 38.29 -15.03
N ARG A 26 37.50 38.10 -13.95
CA ARG A 26 37.07 37.36 -12.74
C ARG A 26 36.29 38.21 -11.75
N ALA A 27 36.40 39.55 -11.83
CA ALA A 27 35.67 40.49 -10.98
C ALA A 27 34.25 40.82 -11.50
N ALA A 28 33.95 40.48 -12.76
CA ALA A 28 32.59 40.45 -13.29
C ALA A 28 31.96 39.08 -12.99
N ALA A 29 31.75 38.78 -11.70
CA ALA A 29 30.73 37.80 -11.35
C ALA A 29 29.39 38.32 -11.91
N PRO A 30 28.53 37.49 -12.52
CA PRO A 30 27.18 37.92 -12.83
C PRO A 30 26.58 38.46 -11.52
N ALA A 31 26.05 39.67 -11.55
CA ALA A 31 25.28 40.19 -10.43
C ALA A 31 24.29 39.09 -10.02
N ASP A 32 24.27 38.72 -8.74
CA ASP A 32 23.25 37.83 -8.18
C ASP A 32 21.89 38.37 -8.65
N SER A 33 21.28 37.70 -9.63
CA SER A 33 19.85 37.84 -9.87
C SER A 33 19.21 37.67 -8.50
N PRO A 34 18.33 38.59 -8.04
CA PRO A 34 17.75 38.48 -6.71
C PRO A 34 17.20 37.06 -6.56
N ALA A 35 17.74 36.32 -5.59
CA ALA A 35 17.41 34.91 -5.41
C ALA A 35 15.89 34.79 -5.39
N SER A 36 15.33 34.14 -6.42
CA SER A 36 13.88 34.07 -6.60
C SER A 36 13.25 33.52 -5.33
N ALA A 37 12.24 34.21 -4.81
CA ALA A 37 11.53 33.79 -3.61
C ALA A 37 11.13 32.32 -3.74
N THR A 38 11.55 31.48 -2.79
CA THR A 38 11.26 30.05 -2.86
C THR A 38 9.97 29.77 -2.09
N VAL A 39 8.99 29.20 -2.77
CA VAL A 39 7.72 28.75 -2.18
C VAL A 39 7.74 27.24 -2.15
N VAL A 40 7.79 26.65 -0.96
CA VAL A 40 7.76 25.19 -0.82
C VAL A 40 6.30 24.74 -0.85
N GLN A 41 5.94 23.94 -1.85
CA GLN A 41 4.60 23.40 -1.97
C GLN A 41 4.49 22.03 -1.31
N LEU A 42 3.49 21.87 -0.45
CA LEU A 42 3.09 20.60 0.16
C LEU A 42 1.65 20.29 -0.25
N ARG A 43 1.31 19.01 -0.38
CA ARG A 43 -0.04 18.59 -0.81
C ARG A 43 -0.70 17.72 0.25
N ILE A 44 -1.91 18.07 0.64
CA ILE A 44 -2.83 17.23 1.40
C ILE A 44 -3.95 16.84 0.44
N ASP A 45 -3.99 15.57 0.05
CA ASP A 45 -5.01 15.03 -0.84
C ASP A 45 -5.49 13.68 -0.31
N GLY A 46 -6.74 13.63 0.15
CA GLY A 46 -7.32 12.48 0.84
C GLY A 46 -7.41 12.66 2.36
N GLU A 47 -7.50 11.54 3.08
CA GLU A 47 -7.70 11.53 4.53
C GLU A 47 -6.43 11.96 5.28
N ILE A 48 -6.57 12.75 6.35
CA ILE A 48 -5.47 13.18 7.21
C ILE A 48 -5.05 12.01 8.12
N GLU A 49 -4.22 11.14 7.56
CA GLU A 49 -3.62 9.97 8.21
C GLU A 49 -2.23 10.30 8.82
N PRO A 50 -1.70 9.46 9.73
CA PRO A 50 -0.45 9.77 10.45
C PRO A 50 0.77 9.97 9.55
N VAL A 51 0.88 9.19 8.46
CA VAL A 51 2.00 9.33 7.51
C VAL A 51 1.91 10.65 6.73
N LEU A 52 0.69 11.06 6.34
CA LEU A 52 0.46 12.35 5.70
C LEU A 52 0.79 13.50 6.66
N ALA A 53 0.42 13.39 7.93
CA ALA A 53 0.79 14.37 8.94
C ALA A 53 2.31 14.46 9.14
N GLU A 54 3.03 13.34 9.22
CA GLU A 54 4.50 13.32 9.30
C GLU A 54 5.12 14.02 8.08
N TYR A 55 4.61 13.76 6.88
CA TYR A 55 5.01 14.47 5.67
C TYR A 55 4.80 15.98 5.81
N ILE A 56 3.63 16.46 6.21
CA ILE A 56 3.40 17.91 6.34
C ILE A 56 4.30 18.55 7.39
N VAL A 57 4.42 17.93 8.57
CA VAL A 57 5.26 18.42 9.68
C VAL A 57 6.73 18.50 9.25
N ASN A 58 7.26 17.44 8.65
CA ASN A 58 8.63 17.42 8.15
C ASN A 58 8.86 18.42 7.02
N GLY A 59 7.83 18.65 6.19
CA GLY A 59 7.87 19.58 5.06
C GLY A 59 7.99 21.02 5.52
N ILE A 60 7.20 21.42 6.53
CA ILE A 60 7.28 22.73 7.17
C ILE A 60 8.67 22.92 7.79
N ALA A 61 9.17 21.92 8.53
CA ALA A 61 10.50 22.01 9.14
C ALA A 61 11.63 22.10 8.09
N ALA A 62 11.51 21.37 6.98
CA ALA A 62 12.46 21.43 5.86
C ALA A 62 12.45 22.79 5.16
N ALA A 63 11.27 23.37 4.94
CA ALA A 63 11.13 24.73 4.40
C ALA A 63 11.78 25.77 5.31
N GLY A 64 11.67 25.60 6.64
CA GLY A 64 12.39 26.41 7.63
C GLY A 64 13.92 26.33 7.47
N ARG A 65 14.47 25.11 7.35
CA ARG A 65 15.92 24.92 7.12
C ARG A 65 16.38 25.51 5.79
N ALA A 66 15.54 25.43 4.75
CA ALA A 66 15.81 25.99 3.43
C ALA A 66 15.57 27.51 3.36
N ARG A 67 15.10 28.14 4.44
CA ARG A 67 14.72 29.57 4.49
C ARG A 67 13.76 29.96 3.36
N ALA A 68 12.77 29.11 3.09
CA ALA A 68 11.73 29.41 2.12
C ALA A 68 10.98 30.70 2.50
N SER A 69 10.50 31.44 1.50
CA SER A 69 9.71 32.66 1.70
C SER A 69 8.28 32.35 2.18
N LEU A 70 7.75 31.18 1.79
CA LEU A 70 6.41 30.72 2.11
C LEU A 70 6.34 29.19 1.99
N VAL A 71 5.54 28.56 2.85
CA VAL A 71 5.03 27.21 2.64
C VAL A 71 3.61 27.31 2.09
N LEU A 72 3.37 26.73 0.93
CA LEU A 72 2.04 26.62 0.33
C LEU A 72 1.51 25.18 0.50
N ILE A 73 0.51 25.00 1.34
CA ILE A 73 -0.18 23.71 1.50
C ILE A 73 -1.42 23.72 0.61
N THR A 74 -1.44 22.94 -0.47
CA THR A 74 -2.66 22.69 -1.23
C THR A 74 -3.49 21.62 -0.52
N LEU A 75 -4.79 21.88 -0.36
CA LEU A 75 -5.67 21.12 0.51
C LEU A 75 -6.91 20.62 -0.24
N ASN A 76 -7.06 19.30 -0.26
CA ASN A 76 -8.27 18.59 -0.65
C ASN A 76 -8.47 17.41 0.31
N THR A 77 -9.34 17.56 1.31
CA THR A 77 -9.55 16.52 2.32
C THR A 77 -11.01 16.46 2.78
N PRO A 78 -11.57 15.25 2.94
CA PRO A 78 -12.84 15.07 3.64
C PRO A 78 -12.69 15.07 5.17
N GLY A 79 -11.47 15.07 5.70
CA GLY A 79 -11.19 14.96 7.13
C GLY A 79 -10.08 13.97 7.46
N GLY A 80 -10.02 13.51 8.70
CA GLY A 80 -9.08 12.49 9.15
C GLY A 80 -8.98 12.43 10.66
N LEU A 81 -7.89 11.85 11.17
CA LEU A 81 -7.69 11.63 12.60
C LEU A 81 -7.44 12.94 13.34
N ASP A 82 -8.07 13.10 14.52
CA ASP A 82 -7.87 14.26 15.40
C ASP A 82 -6.39 14.45 15.78
N THR A 83 -5.68 13.37 16.11
CA THR A 83 -4.26 13.42 16.48
C THR A 83 -3.37 13.91 15.33
N SER A 84 -3.62 13.43 14.11
CA SER A 84 -2.92 13.86 12.89
C SER A 84 -3.22 15.32 12.56
N MET A 85 -4.49 15.72 12.65
CA MET A 85 -4.93 17.11 12.47
C MET A 85 -4.24 18.05 13.46
N ARG A 86 -4.25 17.71 14.75
CA ARG A 86 -3.62 18.52 15.81
C ARG A 86 -2.11 18.63 15.59
N SER A 87 -1.46 17.57 15.13
CA SER A 87 -0.02 17.59 14.79
C SER A 87 0.28 18.58 13.67
N ILE A 88 -0.55 18.62 12.61
CA ILE A 88 -0.41 19.58 11.52
C ILE A 88 -0.66 21.01 12.00
N VAL A 89 -1.78 21.25 12.72
CA VAL A 89 -2.11 22.56 13.27
C VAL A 89 -0.96 23.09 14.14
N GLN A 90 -0.44 22.28 15.06
CA GLN A 90 0.69 22.68 15.91
C GLN A 90 1.94 23.02 15.10
N ALA A 91 2.25 22.27 14.06
CA ALA A 91 3.40 22.55 13.18
C ALA A 91 3.21 23.87 12.40
N ILE A 92 1.99 24.18 11.96
CA ILE A 92 1.67 25.45 11.31
C ILE A 92 1.83 26.61 12.30
N LEU A 93 1.26 26.50 13.49
CA LEU A 93 1.30 27.56 14.51
C LEU A 93 2.74 27.86 14.99
N ARG A 94 3.62 26.85 15.02
CA ARG A 94 5.04 26.98 15.41
C ARG A 94 5.99 27.14 14.22
N SER A 95 5.47 27.32 13.02
CA SER A 95 6.28 27.32 11.81
C SER A 95 7.24 28.53 11.76
N PRO A 96 8.55 28.32 11.52
CA PRO A 96 9.49 29.43 11.34
C PRO A 96 9.29 30.19 10.02
N VAL A 97 8.48 29.65 9.08
CA VAL A 97 8.20 30.22 7.76
C VAL A 97 6.69 30.46 7.62
N PRO A 98 6.23 31.55 6.98
CA PRO A 98 4.80 31.78 6.75
C PRO A 98 4.14 30.59 6.04
N VAL A 99 2.94 30.19 6.48
CA VAL A 99 2.20 29.07 5.90
C VAL A 99 0.88 29.56 5.33
N ALA A 100 0.71 29.38 4.02
CA ALA A 100 -0.57 29.52 3.33
C ALA A 100 -1.21 28.14 3.15
N VAL A 101 -2.46 27.98 3.57
CA VAL A 101 -3.27 26.80 3.27
C VAL A 101 -4.30 27.21 2.22
N TYR A 102 -4.31 26.48 1.11
CA TYR A 102 -5.10 26.81 -0.08
C TYR A 102 -5.97 25.62 -0.51
N VAL A 103 -7.29 25.75 -0.37
CA VAL A 103 -8.24 24.72 -0.81
C VAL A 103 -8.33 24.72 -2.32
N SER A 104 -7.85 23.65 -2.96
CA SER A 104 -7.58 23.62 -4.39
C SER A 104 -7.34 22.18 -4.88
N PRO A 105 -7.64 21.85 -6.15
CA PRO A 105 -8.26 22.69 -7.20
C PRO A 105 -9.76 22.95 -6.99
N MET A 106 -10.41 23.62 -7.95
CA MET A 106 -11.88 23.71 -8.02
C MET A 106 -12.55 22.35 -7.78
N GLY A 107 -13.64 22.32 -7.01
CA GLY A 107 -14.33 21.09 -6.61
C GLY A 107 -13.67 20.34 -5.44
N SER A 108 -12.54 20.84 -4.93
CA SER A 108 -11.93 20.35 -3.70
C SER A 108 -12.64 20.88 -2.47
N ARG A 109 -12.37 20.25 -1.34
CA ARG A 109 -12.95 20.60 -0.04
C ARG A 109 -11.92 20.59 1.07
N ALA A 110 -12.18 21.38 2.10
CA ALA A 110 -11.49 21.33 3.39
C ALA A 110 -12.50 21.03 4.49
N ALA A 111 -12.99 19.79 4.52
CA ALA A 111 -14.00 19.37 5.49
C ALA A 111 -13.36 18.78 6.75
N SER A 112 -14.10 18.80 7.86
CA SER A 112 -13.70 18.17 9.12
C SER A 112 -12.30 18.62 9.58
N ALA A 113 -11.36 17.71 9.78
CA ALA A 113 -9.97 18.02 10.11
C ALA A 113 -9.33 19.06 9.17
N GLY A 114 -9.70 19.07 7.89
CA GLY A 114 -9.23 20.06 6.91
C GLY A 114 -9.62 21.49 7.27
N PHE A 115 -10.80 21.70 7.86
CA PHE A 115 -11.24 23.01 8.32
C PHE A 115 -10.35 23.54 9.46
N PHE A 116 -10.02 22.69 10.43
CA PHE A 116 -9.09 23.04 11.51
C PHE A 116 -7.71 23.44 10.96
N VAL A 117 -7.18 22.67 9.99
CA VAL A 117 -5.91 22.96 9.33
C VAL A 117 -5.97 24.29 8.56
N LEU A 118 -7.00 24.50 7.74
CA LEU A 118 -7.20 25.74 6.98
C LEU A 118 -7.18 26.96 7.90
N LEU A 119 -7.94 26.94 8.99
CA LEU A 119 -8.05 28.08 9.89
C LEU A 119 -6.84 28.31 10.79
N SER A 120 -5.89 27.37 10.84
CA SER A 120 -4.62 27.53 11.58
C SER A 120 -3.57 28.33 10.81
N ALA A 121 -3.73 28.44 9.49
CA ALA A 121 -2.77 29.04 8.57
C ALA A 121 -2.50 30.52 8.87
N ASP A 122 -1.32 31.03 8.49
CA ASP A 122 -1.10 32.47 8.44
C ASP A 122 -1.99 33.09 7.36
N ILE A 123 -2.20 32.37 6.26
CA ILE A 123 -3.08 32.74 5.16
C ILE A 123 -3.97 31.56 4.83
N ALA A 124 -5.28 31.74 4.96
CA ALA A 124 -6.30 30.80 4.53
C ALA A 124 -6.88 31.28 3.20
N ALA A 125 -6.80 30.45 2.17
CA ALA A 125 -7.31 30.78 0.85
C ALA A 125 -8.10 29.62 0.24
N MET A 126 -9.01 29.94 -0.68
CA MET A 126 -9.86 28.95 -1.34
C MET A 126 -9.99 29.24 -2.84
N ALA A 127 -10.02 28.19 -3.65
CA ALA A 127 -10.36 28.30 -5.07
C ALA A 127 -11.87 28.47 -5.26
N PRO A 128 -12.34 29.15 -6.32
CA PRO A 128 -13.75 29.19 -6.66
C PRO A 128 -14.33 27.78 -6.82
N GLY A 129 -15.55 27.56 -6.34
CA GLY A 129 -16.22 26.26 -6.38
C GLY A 129 -15.65 25.23 -5.39
N THR A 130 -14.97 25.66 -4.32
CA THR A 130 -14.56 24.81 -3.20
C THR A 130 -15.43 25.07 -1.96
N ASP A 131 -15.41 24.13 -1.01
CA ASP A 131 -16.14 24.22 0.25
C ASP A 131 -15.28 23.87 1.47
N THR A 132 -15.72 24.29 2.65
CA THR A 132 -15.05 24.03 3.94
C THR A 132 -16.04 23.97 5.10
N GLY A 133 -15.60 23.59 6.30
CA GLY A 133 -16.46 23.42 7.48
C GLY A 133 -16.80 21.95 7.72
N ALA A 134 -18.06 21.64 8.05
CA ALA A 134 -18.54 20.29 8.38
C ALA A 134 -17.60 19.57 9.37
N ALA A 135 -17.38 20.23 10.51
CA ALA A 135 -16.28 19.93 11.44
C ALA A 135 -16.74 19.37 12.79
N SER A 136 -17.97 18.85 12.86
CA SER A 136 -18.46 18.15 14.04
C SER A 136 -17.71 16.82 14.22
N PRO A 137 -17.11 16.55 15.39
CA PRO A 137 -16.38 15.32 15.64
C PRO A 137 -17.31 14.10 15.66
N ILE A 138 -16.85 13.00 15.09
CA ILE A 138 -17.52 11.70 15.17
C ILE A 138 -16.59 10.66 15.79
N MET A 139 -17.16 9.75 16.58
CA MET A 139 -16.42 8.60 17.10
C MET A 139 -16.59 7.42 16.16
N VAL A 140 -15.48 6.81 15.77
CA VAL A 140 -15.44 5.71 14.81
C VAL A 140 -14.71 4.53 15.46
N ILE A 141 -15.36 3.38 15.55
CA ILE A 141 -14.75 2.13 16.04
C ILE A 141 -14.92 1.07 14.97
N GLY A 142 -13.80 0.44 14.56
CA GLY A 142 -13.81 -0.59 13.51
C GLY A 142 -14.37 -0.11 12.16
N GLY A 143 -14.18 1.18 11.85
CA GLY A 143 -14.70 1.81 10.63
C GLY A 143 -16.20 2.13 10.64
N GLN A 144 -16.87 2.01 11.79
CA GLN A 144 -18.28 2.35 11.95
C GLN A 144 -18.45 3.55 12.88
N PRO A 145 -19.29 4.54 12.52
CA PRO A 145 -19.74 5.55 13.46
C PRO A 145 -20.43 4.87 14.65
N VAL A 146 -20.01 5.24 15.87
CA VAL A 146 -20.61 4.72 17.10
C VAL A 146 -21.47 5.80 17.72
N GLN A 147 -22.69 5.42 18.12
CA GLN A 147 -23.52 6.30 18.93
C GLN A 147 -22.93 6.41 20.32
N ILE A 148 -22.63 7.64 20.72
CA ILE A 148 -22.13 7.98 22.06
C ILE A 148 -23.24 8.69 22.83
N ASP A 149 -23.16 8.63 24.16
CA ASP A 149 -24.12 9.34 25.01
C ASP A 149 -24.04 10.85 24.79
N GLU A 150 -25.16 11.54 25.01
CA GLU A 150 -25.27 12.97 24.77
C GLU A 150 -24.29 13.79 25.62
N THR A 151 -23.95 13.33 26.83
CA THR A 151 -23.02 14.04 27.73
C THR A 151 -21.60 13.97 27.20
N LEU A 152 -21.15 12.80 26.76
CA LEU A 152 -19.85 12.61 26.13
C LEU A 152 -19.77 13.35 24.78
N HIS A 153 -20.83 13.30 23.98
CA HIS A 153 -20.91 14.06 22.73
C HIS A 153 -20.72 15.56 22.98
N LYS A 154 -21.46 16.13 23.95
CA LYS A 154 -21.31 17.53 24.35
C LYS A 154 -19.88 17.84 24.82
N LYS A 155 -19.24 16.96 25.60
CA LYS A 155 -17.84 17.15 26.02
C LYS A 155 -16.89 17.23 24.84
N ILE A 156 -17.00 16.29 23.89
CA ILE A 156 -16.15 16.24 22.69
C ILE A 156 -16.35 17.49 21.82
N VAL A 157 -17.60 17.86 21.54
CA VAL A 157 -17.93 19.05 20.74
C VAL A 157 -17.42 20.33 21.42
N ASN A 158 -17.60 20.46 22.74
CA ASN A 158 -17.12 21.63 23.49
C ASN A 158 -15.58 21.71 23.49
N GLU A 159 -14.88 20.58 23.65
CA GLU A 159 -13.43 20.53 23.58
C GLU A 159 -12.93 20.93 22.18
N ALA A 160 -13.49 20.35 21.12
CA ALA A 160 -13.13 20.66 19.74
C ALA A 160 -13.40 22.14 19.41
N THR A 161 -14.52 22.68 19.88
CA THR A 161 -14.87 24.10 19.71
C THR A 161 -13.89 25.01 20.44
N ALA A 162 -13.54 24.68 21.68
CA ALA A 162 -12.55 25.44 22.46
C ALA A 162 -11.16 25.39 21.80
N TYR A 163 -10.76 24.22 21.30
CA TYR A 163 -9.52 24.03 20.57
C TYR A 163 -9.47 24.91 19.31
N LEU A 164 -10.52 24.90 18.48
CA LEU A 164 -10.62 25.76 17.30
C LEU A 164 -10.51 27.25 17.67
N ARG A 165 -11.30 27.70 18.65
CA ARG A 165 -11.31 29.11 19.10
C ARG A 165 -9.95 29.59 19.61
N SER A 166 -9.15 28.69 20.18
CA SER A 166 -7.84 29.02 20.78
C SER A 166 -6.85 29.64 19.80
N TYR A 167 -6.96 29.35 18.50
CA TYR A 167 -6.08 29.91 17.47
C TYR A 167 -6.82 30.73 16.42
N VAL A 168 -8.10 30.46 16.15
CA VAL A 168 -8.89 31.23 15.17
C VAL A 168 -9.03 32.70 15.57
N SER A 169 -9.24 32.96 16.86
CA SER A 169 -9.33 34.33 17.41
C SER A 169 -8.06 35.13 17.17
N GLN A 170 -6.90 34.52 17.47
CA GLN A 170 -5.58 35.11 17.31
C GLN A 170 -5.20 35.33 15.85
N ARG A 171 -5.81 34.58 14.92
CA ARG A 171 -5.68 34.80 13.47
C ARG A 171 -6.59 35.90 12.93
N GLY A 172 -7.39 36.55 13.77
CA GLY A 172 -8.32 37.61 13.34
C GLY A 172 -9.50 37.11 12.50
N ARG A 173 -9.79 35.81 12.57
CA ARG A 173 -10.89 35.16 11.85
C ARG A 173 -12.15 35.11 12.70
N ASN A 174 -13.30 34.98 12.05
CA ASN A 174 -14.59 34.96 12.74
C ASN A 174 -14.78 33.67 13.56
N THR A 175 -14.53 33.77 14.86
CA THR A 175 -14.56 32.64 15.81
C THR A 175 -15.94 32.06 16.01
N ASP A 176 -16.97 32.89 16.00
CA ASP A 176 -18.34 32.46 16.27
C ASP A 176 -18.89 31.72 15.06
N LEU A 177 -18.66 32.24 13.86
CA LEU A 177 -19.02 31.54 12.63
C LEU A 177 -18.22 30.23 12.50
N ALA A 178 -16.92 30.25 12.80
CA ALA A 178 -16.09 29.04 12.77
C ALA A 178 -16.59 27.97 13.76
N ALA A 179 -17.07 28.37 14.94
CA ALA A 179 -17.63 27.44 15.92
C ALA A 179 -18.87 26.69 15.41
N THR A 180 -19.70 27.33 14.57
CA THR A 180 -20.89 26.66 13.99
C THR A 180 -20.53 25.47 13.09
N ALA A 181 -19.33 25.44 12.51
CA ALA A 181 -18.86 24.27 11.77
C ALA A 181 -18.72 23.04 12.66
N VAL A 182 -18.40 23.23 13.95
CA VAL A 182 -18.21 22.16 14.94
C VAL A 182 -19.53 21.85 15.65
N THR A 183 -20.26 22.86 16.11
CA THR A 183 -21.48 22.67 16.92
C THR A 183 -22.70 22.29 16.09
N GLU A 184 -22.81 22.80 14.87
CA GLU A 184 -23.97 22.61 13.98
C GLU A 184 -23.61 21.83 12.70
N ALA A 185 -22.35 21.36 12.59
CA ALA A 185 -21.83 20.73 11.37
C ALA A 185 -21.97 21.60 10.11
N LYS A 186 -22.00 22.94 10.26
CA LYS A 186 -22.20 23.86 9.15
C LYS A 186 -21.05 23.78 8.14
N ALA A 187 -21.39 23.73 6.85
CA ALA A 187 -20.45 23.87 5.74
C ALA A 187 -20.61 25.26 5.09
N PHE A 188 -19.54 25.73 4.46
CA PHE A 188 -19.45 27.03 3.82
C PHE A 188 -18.87 26.85 2.42
N SER A 189 -19.52 27.45 1.43
CA SER A 189 -18.89 27.71 0.13
C SER A 189 -17.71 28.67 0.29
N GLN A 190 -16.81 28.70 -0.69
CA GLN A 190 -15.73 29.67 -0.75
C GLN A 190 -16.20 31.12 -0.54
N GLN A 191 -17.37 31.50 -1.09
CA GLN A 191 -17.89 32.86 -0.99
C GLN A 191 -18.37 33.16 0.44
N GLU A 192 -19.15 32.26 1.04
CA GLU A 192 -19.61 32.40 2.43
C GLU A 192 -18.43 32.43 3.42
N ALA A 193 -17.40 31.63 3.16
CA ALA A 193 -16.20 31.61 3.98
C ALA A 193 -15.41 32.93 3.88
N LEU A 194 -15.36 33.54 2.70
CA LEU A 194 -14.71 34.84 2.50
C LEU A 194 -15.49 35.97 3.17
N ASP A 195 -16.79 36.06 2.88
CA ASP A 195 -17.68 37.10 3.42
C ASP A 195 -17.79 37.00 4.95
N GLY A 196 -17.78 35.76 5.46
CA GLY A 196 -17.79 35.44 6.88
C GLY A 196 -16.46 35.65 7.59
N LYS A 197 -15.39 36.06 6.90
CA LYS A 197 -14.02 36.19 7.43
C LYS A 197 -13.47 34.90 8.07
N LEU A 198 -13.79 33.75 7.48
CA LEU A 198 -13.15 32.48 7.78
C LEU A 198 -11.85 32.32 6.98
N ILE A 199 -11.79 32.88 5.78
CA ILE A 199 -10.59 32.89 4.93
C ILE A 199 -10.18 34.32 4.60
N ASP A 200 -8.94 34.49 4.16
CA ASP A 200 -8.33 35.79 3.87
C ASP A 200 -8.57 36.23 2.42
N LEU A 201 -8.60 35.29 1.47
CA LEU A 201 -8.88 35.58 0.06
C LEU A 201 -9.31 34.37 -0.76
N ALA A 202 -9.90 34.66 -1.91
CA ALA A 202 -10.13 33.68 -2.98
C ALA A 202 -9.13 33.90 -4.13
N ALA A 203 -8.70 32.81 -4.76
CA ALA A 203 -7.80 32.80 -5.92
C ALA A 203 -8.05 31.55 -6.78
N ALA A 204 -8.09 31.68 -8.11
CA ALA A 204 -8.39 30.57 -9.01
C ALA A 204 -7.20 29.60 -9.18
N SER A 205 -5.97 30.06 -8.94
CA SER A 205 -4.77 29.22 -9.02
C SER A 205 -3.72 29.58 -7.96
N PRO A 206 -2.74 28.69 -7.71
CA PRO A 206 -1.58 29.00 -6.88
C PRO A 206 -0.84 30.27 -7.34
N GLU A 207 -0.71 30.48 -8.65
CA GLU A 207 0.00 31.63 -9.22
C GLU A 207 -0.76 32.93 -8.92
N GLU A 208 -2.08 32.95 -9.08
CA GLU A 208 -2.92 34.10 -8.72
C GLU A 208 -2.86 34.38 -7.20
N LEU A 209 -2.88 33.33 -6.39
CA LEU A 209 -2.75 33.45 -4.93
C LEU A 209 -1.42 34.13 -4.57
N LEU A 210 -0.30 33.64 -5.11
CA LEU A 210 1.02 34.20 -4.81
C LEU A 210 1.15 35.64 -5.32
N ALA A 211 0.61 35.96 -6.48
CA ALA A 211 0.58 37.33 -7.00
C ALA A 211 -0.22 38.28 -6.09
N LYS A 212 -1.37 37.83 -5.55
CA LYS A 212 -2.17 38.61 -4.59
C LYS A 212 -1.47 38.78 -3.24
N LEU A 213 -0.59 37.85 -2.86
CA LEU A 213 0.15 37.85 -1.61
C LEU A 213 1.46 38.63 -1.66
N ASP A 214 2.02 38.86 -2.85
CA ASP A 214 3.26 39.61 -2.99
C ASP A 214 3.14 41.03 -2.40
N GLY A 215 4.16 41.41 -1.64
CA GLY A 215 4.23 42.67 -0.92
C GLY A 215 3.35 42.79 0.32
N ARG A 216 2.45 41.83 0.61
CA ARG A 216 1.60 41.86 1.81
C ARG A 216 2.41 41.68 3.08
N THR A 217 1.98 42.38 4.12
CA THR A 217 2.52 42.21 5.47
C THR A 217 1.55 41.38 6.28
N LEU A 218 2.05 40.34 6.95
CA LEU A 218 1.26 39.46 7.80
C LEU A 218 1.83 39.40 9.22
N THR A 219 0.95 39.19 10.19
CA THR A 219 1.31 38.96 11.58
C THR A 219 1.28 37.46 11.85
N ARG A 220 2.43 36.90 12.24
CA ARG A 220 2.59 35.52 12.64
C ARG A 220 1.91 35.25 13.97
N PHE A 221 1.76 33.97 14.30
CA PHE A 221 1.12 33.56 15.55
C PHE A 221 1.91 34.02 16.79
N ASP A 222 3.23 34.13 16.71
CA ASP A 222 4.10 34.66 17.75
C ASP A 222 4.10 36.20 17.87
N GLY A 223 3.30 36.89 17.03
CA GLY A 223 3.20 38.34 16.98
C GLY A 223 4.23 39.01 16.06
N THR A 224 5.19 38.26 15.50
CA THR A 224 6.15 38.83 14.56
C THR A 224 5.49 39.25 13.26
N THR A 225 5.96 40.34 12.68
CA THR A 225 5.43 40.86 11.41
C THR A 225 6.40 40.53 10.27
N VAL A 226 5.89 39.87 9.24
CA VAL A 226 6.69 39.45 8.07
C VAL A 226 6.08 40.05 6.81
N ARG A 227 6.90 40.69 5.99
CA ARG A 227 6.50 41.12 4.65
C ARG A 227 6.83 40.01 3.65
N LEU A 228 5.83 39.59 2.90
CA LEU A 228 5.99 38.60 1.83
C LEU A 228 6.65 39.27 0.63
N ALA A 229 7.83 38.80 0.27
CA ALA A 229 8.48 39.09 -1.01
C ALA A 229 8.32 37.85 -1.89
N LEU A 230 7.33 37.87 -2.79
CA LEU A 230 6.91 36.77 -3.64
C LEU A 230 6.91 37.17 -5.12
N ALA A 231 7.69 38.17 -5.51
CA ALA A 231 7.87 38.54 -6.91
C ALA A 231 8.52 37.37 -7.69
N ASN A 232 7.82 36.86 -8.70
CA ASN A 232 8.23 35.71 -9.53
C ASN A 232 8.79 34.53 -8.70
N PRO A 233 7.97 33.93 -7.83
CA PRO A 233 8.45 32.92 -6.91
C PRO A 233 8.67 31.59 -7.64
N ALA A 234 9.73 30.88 -7.26
CA ALA A 234 9.92 29.49 -7.66
C ALA A 234 9.07 28.60 -6.74
N ILE A 235 8.00 28.00 -7.29
CA ILE A 235 7.20 27.00 -6.58
C ILE A 235 7.94 25.67 -6.66
N VAL A 236 8.44 25.20 -5.52
CA VAL A 236 9.18 23.94 -5.41
C VAL A 236 8.28 22.91 -4.75
N PRO A 237 7.68 21.97 -5.51
CA PRO A 237 6.91 20.88 -4.91
C PRO A 237 7.85 19.97 -4.12
N ARG A 238 7.52 19.76 -2.84
CA ARG A 238 8.23 18.80 -2.02
C ARG A 238 7.49 17.47 -2.04
N GLU A 239 8.06 16.54 -2.77
CA GLU A 239 7.59 15.15 -2.80
C GLU A 239 7.80 14.46 -1.45
N MET A 240 6.98 13.43 -1.19
CA MET A 240 7.26 12.48 -0.12
C MET A 240 8.61 11.81 -0.35
N THR A 241 9.39 11.69 0.73
CA THR A 241 10.63 10.90 0.76
C THR A 241 10.35 9.43 0.45
N ALA A 242 11.38 8.65 0.10
CA ALA A 242 11.21 7.22 -0.16
C ALA A 242 10.56 6.47 1.03
N ARG A 243 10.90 6.85 2.26
CA ARG A 243 10.31 6.30 3.49
C ARG A 243 8.83 6.66 3.61
N GLU A 244 8.48 7.95 3.53
CA GLU A 244 7.09 8.42 3.62
C GLU A 244 6.22 7.79 2.52
N ARG A 245 6.74 7.71 1.29
CA ARG A 245 6.06 7.09 0.15
C ARG A 245 5.83 5.59 0.37
N PHE A 246 6.83 4.88 0.87
CA PHE A 246 6.71 3.46 1.18
C PHE A 246 5.68 3.20 2.29
N LEU A 247 5.74 3.97 3.39
CA LEU A 247 4.80 3.86 4.49
C LEU A 247 3.37 4.22 4.06
N SER A 248 3.19 5.30 3.31
CA SER A 248 1.87 5.69 2.78
C SER A 248 1.31 4.62 1.86
N ARG A 249 2.16 3.98 1.03
CA ARG A 249 1.73 2.88 0.16
C ARG A 249 1.26 1.65 0.95
N ILE A 250 1.91 1.32 2.07
CA ILE A 250 1.50 0.21 2.96
C ILE A 250 0.14 0.48 3.61
N VAL A 251 -0.12 1.74 3.97
CA VAL A 251 -1.36 2.17 4.63
C VAL A 251 -2.52 2.31 3.63
N GLN A 252 -2.33 2.04 2.34
CA GLN A 252 -3.44 2.01 1.40
C GLN A 252 -4.27 0.72 1.52
N PRO A 253 -5.61 0.80 1.50
CA PRO A 253 -6.48 -0.35 1.71
C PRO A 253 -6.21 -1.57 0.82
N ASP A 254 -5.97 -1.31 -0.47
CA ASP A 254 -5.66 -2.36 -1.46
C ASP A 254 -4.34 -3.08 -1.14
N VAL A 255 -3.30 -2.31 -0.76
CA VAL A 255 -1.98 -2.85 -0.46
C VAL A 255 -2.01 -3.62 0.85
N PHE A 256 -2.69 -3.09 1.87
CA PHE A 256 -2.92 -3.81 3.12
C PHE A 256 -3.60 -5.17 2.87
N PHE A 257 -4.65 -5.21 2.07
CA PHE A 257 -5.33 -6.46 1.72
C PHE A 257 -4.40 -7.45 1.01
N ILE A 258 -3.63 -6.99 0.02
CA ILE A 258 -2.65 -7.84 -0.69
C ILE A 258 -1.59 -8.37 0.28
N LEU A 259 -1.04 -7.53 1.15
CA LEU A 259 -0.05 -7.92 2.16
C LEU A 259 -0.61 -8.96 3.14
N LEU A 260 -1.87 -8.80 3.55
CA LEU A 260 -2.55 -9.74 4.43
C LEU A 260 -2.70 -11.13 3.77
N ILE A 261 -3.16 -11.17 2.52
CA ILE A 261 -3.34 -12.42 1.77
C ILE A 261 -1.99 -13.07 1.45
N ALA A 262 -1.02 -12.30 0.95
CA ALA A 262 0.32 -12.79 0.65
C ALA A 262 1.03 -13.29 1.91
N GLY A 263 0.86 -12.60 3.04
CA GLY A 263 1.38 -12.98 4.34
C GLY A 263 0.86 -14.33 4.81
N ALA A 264 -0.47 -14.48 4.82
CA ALA A 264 -1.13 -15.73 5.20
C ALA A 264 -0.77 -16.89 4.25
N LEU A 265 -0.71 -16.65 2.94
CA LEU A 265 -0.36 -17.67 1.95
C LEU A 265 1.11 -18.11 2.05
N GLY A 266 2.05 -17.18 2.23
CA GLY A 266 3.47 -17.49 2.38
C GLY A 266 3.75 -18.38 3.59
N LEU A 267 3.09 -18.08 4.73
CA LEU A 267 3.17 -18.93 5.92
C LEU A 267 2.54 -20.31 5.69
N TYR A 268 1.38 -20.38 5.02
CA TYR A 268 0.75 -21.66 4.69
C TYR A 268 1.65 -22.57 3.83
N ILE A 269 2.33 -22.00 2.84
CA ILE A 269 3.25 -22.74 1.96
C ILE A 269 4.43 -23.30 2.76
N GLU A 270 5.05 -22.49 3.63
CA GLU A 270 6.16 -22.93 4.49
C GLU A 270 5.74 -24.10 5.39
N PHE A 271 4.56 -24.01 6.02
CA PHE A 271 4.09 -25.06 6.91
C PHE A 271 3.74 -26.38 6.20
N THR A 272 3.30 -26.31 4.94
CA THR A 272 2.92 -27.50 4.16
C THR A 272 4.08 -28.12 3.41
N HIS A 273 5.11 -27.33 3.08
CA HIS A 273 6.30 -27.76 2.35
C HIS A 273 7.56 -27.34 3.11
N PRO A 274 7.91 -28.04 4.19
CA PRO A 274 9.09 -27.72 4.99
C PRO A 274 10.35 -27.70 4.12
N GLY A 275 11.15 -26.63 4.23
CA GLY A 275 12.41 -26.45 3.50
C GLY A 275 12.36 -25.42 2.37
N MET A 276 11.18 -24.88 2.03
CA MET A 276 11.06 -23.71 1.15
C MET A 276 11.07 -22.40 1.96
N PHE A 277 12.20 -22.06 2.58
CA PHE A 277 12.33 -20.92 3.52
C PHE A 277 11.88 -19.55 2.96
N ALA A 278 11.93 -19.34 1.64
CA ALA A 278 11.63 -18.05 1.01
C ALA A 278 10.14 -17.64 1.18
N PRO A 279 9.16 -18.48 0.83
CA PRO A 279 7.74 -18.26 1.15
C PRO A 279 7.47 -17.87 2.60
N GLY A 280 8.07 -18.56 3.58
CA GLY A 280 7.88 -18.26 4.99
C GLY A 280 8.41 -16.87 5.38
N VAL A 281 9.60 -16.50 4.93
CA VAL A 281 10.19 -15.18 5.19
C VAL A 281 9.39 -14.06 4.54
N ILE A 282 9.04 -14.21 3.26
CA ILE A 282 8.24 -13.21 2.53
C ILE A 282 6.86 -13.06 3.19
N GLY A 283 6.23 -14.19 3.54
CA GLY A 283 4.94 -14.21 4.22
C GLY A 283 5.00 -13.55 5.59
N GLY A 284 6.02 -13.84 6.38
CA GLY A 284 6.23 -13.23 7.68
C GLY A 284 6.40 -11.71 7.61
N ILE A 285 7.24 -11.22 6.69
CA ILE A 285 7.43 -9.78 6.46
C ILE A 285 6.12 -9.12 6.01
N ALA A 286 5.41 -9.72 5.05
CA ALA A 286 4.15 -9.19 4.56
C ALA A 286 3.10 -9.10 5.66
N LEU A 287 3.03 -10.10 6.54
CA LEU A 287 2.10 -10.10 7.67
C LEU A 287 2.45 -9.04 8.72
N VAL A 288 3.74 -8.84 9.02
CA VAL A 288 4.18 -7.74 9.92
C VAL A 288 3.82 -6.37 9.35
N LEU A 289 4.02 -6.16 8.05
CA LEU A 289 3.61 -4.92 7.39
C LEU A 289 2.09 -4.74 7.37
N ALA A 290 1.33 -5.83 7.17
CA ALA A 290 -0.12 -5.80 7.26
C ALA A 290 -0.59 -5.44 8.68
N LEU A 291 0.05 -5.99 9.72
CA LEU A 291 -0.25 -5.63 11.12
C LEU A 291 0.06 -4.16 11.42
N PHE A 292 1.15 -3.62 10.86
CA PHE A 292 1.45 -2.19 10.94
C PHE A 292 0.36 -1.34 10.27
N ALA A 293 -0.09 -1.71 9.06
CA ALA A 293 -1.18 -1.02 8.38
C ALA A 293 -2.51 -1.12 9.14
N MET A 294 -2.81 -2.28 9.74
CA MET A 294 -4.01 -2.50 10.56
C MET A 294 -4.06 -1.57 11.78
N HIS A 295 -2.91 -1.21 12.36
CA HIS A 295 -2.85 -0.23 13.44
C HIS A 295 -3.23 1.19 12.97
N MET A 296 -2.95 1.52 11.71
CA MET A 296 -3.20 2.85 11.13
C MET A 296 -4.59 2.97 10.49
N LEU A 297 -5.17 1.85 10.05
CA LEU A 297 -6.42 1.81 9.30
C LEU A 297 -7.62 1.43 10.16
N PRO A 298 -8.82 1.94 9.85
CA PRO A 298 -10.05 1.56 10.54
C PRO A 298 -10.52 0.17 10.09
N VAL A 299 -9.85 -0.88 10.57
CA VAL A 299 -10.13 -2.27 10.18
C VAL A 299 -11.39 -2.78 10.86
N ASN A 300 -12.27 -3.39 10.06
CA ASN A 300 -13.48 -4.05 10.53
C ASN A 300 -13.21 -5.54 10.79
N PHE A 301 -13.43 -5.97 12.03
CA PHE A 301 -13.21 -7.35 12.45
C PHE A 301 -14.05 -8.38 11.69
N ALA A 302 -15.26 -8.03 11.24
CA ALA A 302 -16.08 -8.94 10.43
C ALA A 302 -15.40 -9.26 9.08
N GLY A 303 -14.86 -8.24 8.41
CA GLY A 303 -14.11 -8.41 7.16
C GLY A 303 -12.86 -9.26 7.36
N LEU A 304 -12.11 -9.00 8.44
CA LEU A 304 -10.93 -9.79 8.80
C LEU A 304 -11.28 -11.26 9.07
N LEU A 305 -12.35 -11.53 9.83
CA LEU A 305 -12.81 -12.90 10.12
C LEU A 305 -13.25 -13.63 8.85
N LEU A 306 -13.91 -12.95 7.92
CA LEU A 306 -14.28 -13.51 6.62
C LEU A 306 -13.05 -13.89 5.77
N ILE A 307 -11.97 -13.11 5.83
CA ILE A 307 -10.70 -13.44 5.15
C ILE A 307 -10.05 -14.66 5.80
N VAL A 308 -10.02 -14.73 7.13
CA VAL A 308 -9.52 -15.90 7.86
C VAL A 308 -10.35 -17.15 7.54
N LEU A 309 -11.68 -17.01 7.50
CA LEU A 309 -12.60 -18.08 7.10
C LEU A 309 -12.32 -18.53 5.67
N ALA A 310 -12.15 -17.59 4.73
CA ALA A 310 -11.81 -17.91 3.35
C ALA A 310 -10.53 -18.72 3.24
N MET A 311 -9.47 -18.31 3.96
CA MET A 311 -8.22 -19.04 4.01
C MET A 311 -8.42 -20.46 4.57
N GLY A 312 -9.18 -20.60 5.66
CA GLY A 312 -9.54 -21.91 6.22
C GLY A 312 -10.30 -22.79 5.24
N LEU A 313 -11.28 -22.25 4.52
CA LEU A 313 -12.05 -22.97 3.50
C LEU A 313 -11.16 -23.46 2.35
N PHE A 314 -10.19 -22.66 1.92
CA PHE A 314 -9.22 -23.07 0.90
C PHE A 314 -8.28 -24.18 1.38
N VAL A 315 -7.82 -24.12 2.62
CA VAL A 315 -7.01 -25.20 3.22
C VAL A 315 -7.83 -26.48 3.34
N LEU A 316 -9.10 -26.38 3.74
CA LEU A 316 -9.99 -27.53 3.85
C LEU A 316 -10.30 -28.15 2.49
N GLU A 317 -10.55 -27.34 1.45
CA GLU A 317 -10.72 -27.84 0.07
C GLU A 317 -9.48 -28.60 -0.43
N ALA A 318 -8.27 -28.20 -0.02
CA ALA A 318 -7.05 -28.90 -0.38
C ALA A 318 -6.90 -30.27 0.33
N LYS A 319 -7.45 -30.41 1.54
CA LYS A 319 -7.37 -31.65 2.35
C LYS A 319 -8.53 -32.62 2.10
N PHE A 320 -9.71 -32.09 1.83
CA PHE A 320 -10.95 -32.86 1.69
C PHE A 320 -11.49 -32.77 0.25
N PRO A 321 -11.93 -33.89 -0.36
CA PRO A 321 -12.52 -33.87 -1.71
C PRO A 321 -13.95 -33.31 -1.66
N THR A 322 -14.08 -32.00 -1.54
CA THR A 322 -15.38 -31.29 -1.47
C THR A 322 -15.90 -30.83 -2.83
N HIS A 323 -15.28 -31.28 -3.92
CA HIS A 323 -15.71 -31.02 -5.31
C HIS A 323 -15.86 -29.52 -5.64
N GLY A 324 -15.08 -28.66 -4.99
CA GLY A 324 -15.07 -27.21 -5.22
C GLY A 324 -16.04 -26.40 -4.36
N VAL A 325 -16.87 -27.02 -3.53
CA VAL A 325 -17.86 -26.30 -2.70
C VAL A 325 -17.19 -25.38 -1.68
N LEU A 326 -16.16 -25.85 -0.96
CA LEU A 326 -15.42 -25.01 -0.02
C LEU A 326 -14.59 -23.97 -0.75
N GLY A 327 -14.07 -24.30 -1.94
CA GLY A 327 -13.41 -23.34 -2.84
C GLY A 327 -14.31 -22.16 -3.22
N VAL A 328 -15.53 -22.41 -3.69
CA VAL A 328 -16.49 -21.34 -4.03
C VAL A 328 -16.89 -20.54 -2.80
N GLY A 329 -17.17 -21.21 -1.68
CA GLY A 329 -17.44 -20.54 -0.41
C GLY A 329 -16.29 -19.64 0.05
N GLY A 330 -15.05 -20.10 -0.10
CA GLY A 330 -13.84 -19.34 0.21
C GLY A 330 -13.68 -18.09 -0.65
N VAL A 331 -13.98 -18.18 -1.95
CA VAL A 331 -13.94 -17.02 -2.86
C VAL A 331 -14.98 -15.98 -2.47
N ILE A 332 -16.22 -16.39 -2.21
CA ILE A 332 -17.29 -15.49 -1.77
C ILE A 332 -16.90 -14.84 -0.43
N ALA A 333 -16.44 -15.63 0.54
CA ALA A 333 -15.99 -15.13 1.84
C ALA A 333 -14.83 -14.15 1.71
N MET A 334 -13.87 -14.40 0.81
CA MET A 334 -12.74 -13.50 0.58
C MET A 334 -13.17 -12.18 -0.07
N ILE A 335 -14.06 -12.22 -1.06
CA ILE A 335 -14.57 -10.99 -1.71
C ILE A 335 -15.35 -10.15 -0.70
N LEU A 336 -16.28 -10.76 0.03
CA LEU A 336 -17.04 -10.07 1.08
C LEU A 336 -16.12 -9.56 2.18
N GLY A 337 -15.14 -10.37 2.59
CA GLY A 337 -14.13 -10.02 3.57
C GLY A 337 -13.32 -8.80 3.15
N ALA A 338 -12.82 -8.78 1.90
CA ALA A 338 -12.06 -7.68 1.32
C ALA A 338 -12.89 -6.38 1.28
N LEU A 339 -14.12 -6.46 0.74
CA LEU A 339 -15.02 -5.29 0.64
C LEU A 339 -15.41 -4.73 2.02
N MET A 340 -15.49 -5.59 3.04
CA MET A 340 -15.81 -5.18 4.41
C MET A 340 -14.58 -4.82 5.24
N LEU A 341 -13.36 -5.15 4.79
CA LEU A 341 -12.13 -5.13 5.59
C LEU A 341 -11.80 -3.75 6.14
N ILE A 342 -11.95 -2.73 5.31
CA ILE A 342 -11.69 -1.33 5.64
C ILE A 342 -12.94 -0.53 5.33
N ARG A 343 -13.37 0.29 6.28
CA ARG A 343 -14.46 1.23 6.09
C ARG A 343 -14.05 2.59 6.62
N SER A 344 -13.70 3.52 5.74
CA SER A 344 -13.56 4.92 6.13
C SER A 344 -14.95 5.59 6.06
N PRO A 345 -15.45 6.17 7.17
CA PRO A 345 -16.72 6.90 7.16
C PRO A 345 -16.65 8.21 6.37
N LEU A 346 -15.44 8.68 6.04
CA LEU A 346 -15.21 9.98 5.38
C LEU A 346 -15.06 9.87 3.86
N THR A 347 -14.45 8.78 3.37
CA THR A 347 -14.08 8.64 1.95
C THR A 347 -14.85 7.56 1.22
N GLY A 348 -15.70 6.77 1.91
CA GLY A 348 -16.19 5.50 1.37
C GLY A 348 -15.06 4.52 1.01
N GLY A 349 -13.83 4.85 1.43
CA GLY A 349 -12.61 4.16 1.09
C GLY A 349 -12.52 2.82 1.78
N GLY A 350 -12.17 1.81 0.98
CA GLY A 350 -11.99 0.42 1.36
C GLY A 350 -11.19 -0.29 0.27
N VAL A 351 -11.09 -1.61 0.36
CA VAL A 351 -10.48 -2.39 -0.74
C VAL A 351 -11.34 -2.23 -1.98
N SER A 352 -10.74 -1.82 -3.10
CA SER A 352 -11.49 -1.63 -4.33
C SER A 352 -12.02 -2.97 -4.83
N LEU A 353 -13.22 -2.98 -5.41
CA LEU A 353 -13.80 -4.20 -5.99
C LEU A 353 -12.87 -4.82 -7.04
N GLY A 354 -12.14 -3.97 -7.80
CA GLY A 354 -11.12 -4.40 -8.75
C GLY A 354 -9.99 -5.20 -8.09
N THR A 355 -9.44 -4.71 -6.97
CA THR A 355 -8.41 -5.44 -6.20
C THR A 355 -8.98 -6.72 -5.59
N ALA A 356 -10.18 -6.66 -4.99
CA ALA A 356 -10.82 -7.80 -4.38
C ALA A 356 -11.01 -8.94 -5.40
N LEU A 357 -11.58 -8.64 -6.57
CA LEU A 357 -11.73 -9.61 -7.66
C LEU A 357 -10.37 -10.03 -8.24
N GLY A 358 -9.44 -9.09 -8.41
CA GLY A 358 -8.11 -9.32 -8.95
C GLY A 358 -7.26 -10.28 -8.12
N VAL A 359 -7.47 -10.34 -6.81
CA VAL A 359 -6.85 -11.34 -5.93
C VAL A 359 -7.70 -12.61 -5.86
N ALA A 360 -9.02 -12.46 -5.71
CA ALA A 360 -9.90 -13.59 -5.45
C ALA A 360 -10.08 -14.54 -6.63
N VAL A 361 -10.23 -14.01 -7.84
CA VAL A 361 -10.53 -14.81 -9.04
C VAL A 361 -9.32 -15.65 -9.46
N PRO A 362 -8.09 -15.12 -9.57
CA PRO A 362 -6.92 -15.97 -9.88
C PRO A 362 -6.72 -17.06 -8.84
N PHE A 363 -6.94 -16.75 -7.56
CA PHE A 363 -6.89 -17.74 -6.49
C PHE A 363 -7.92 -18.86 -6.71
N ALA A 364 -9.16 -18.52 -7.04
CA ALA A 364 -10.21 -19.47 -7.39
C ALA A 364 -9.82 -20.38 -8.57
N VAL A 365 -9.29 -19.78 -9.64
CA VAL A 365 -8.88 -20.48 -10.85
C VAL A 365 -7.75 -21.47 -10.55
N ILE A 366 -6.75 -21.05 -9.78
CA ILE A 366 -5.64 -21.93 -9.36
C ILE A 366 -6.18 -23.12 -8.57
N VAL A 367 -7.07 -22.89 -7.59
CA VAL A 367 -7.68 -23.97 -6.79
C VAL A 367 -8.45 -24.95 -7.68
N VAL A 368 -9.25 -24.47 -8.64
CA VAL A 368 -9.98 -25.32 -9.58
C VAL A 368 -9.04 -26.14 -10.48
N ILE A 369 -7.97 -25.53 -10.99
CA ILE A 369 -6.97 -26.23 -11.80
C ILE A 369 -6.27 -27.32 -10.99
N LEU A 370 -5.79 -26.99 -9.79
CA LEU A 370 -5.13 -27.96 -8.91
C LEU A 370 -6.07 -29.11 -8.56
N MET A 371 -7.34 -28.84 -8.26
CA MET A 371 -8.32 -29.89 -8.01
C MET A 371 -8.52 -30.80 -9.23
N ARG A 372 -8.64 -30.24 -10.44
CA ARG A 372 -8.71 -31.04 -11.67
C ARG A 372 -7.48 -31.91 -11.87
N LEU A 373 -6.29 -31.40 -11.57
CA LEU A 373 -5.04 -32.16 -11.64
C LEU A 373 -5.00 -33.29 -10.60
N VAL A 374 -5.42 -33.04 -9.37
CA VAL A 374 -5.48 -34.05 -8.31
C VAL A 374 -6.49 -35.15 -8.65
N LEU A 375 -7.69 -34.78 -9.10
CA LEU A 375 -8.71 -35.75 -9.54
C LEU A 375 -8.22 -36.58 -10.73
N ARG A 376 -7.53 -35.96 -11.69
CA ARG A 376 -6.92 -36.66 -12.83
C ARG A 376 -5.75 -37.54 -12.39
N SER A 377 -4.97 -37.13 -11.39
CA SER A 377 -3.86 -37.94 -10.86
C SER A 377 -4.36 -39.18 -10.12
N ARG A 378 -5.52 -39.09 -9.43
CA ARG A 378 -6.14 -40.24 -8.76
C ARG A 378 -6.71 -41.28 -9.72
N THR A 379 -6.95 -40.94 -10.99
CA THR A 379 -7.35 -41.91 -12.02
C THR A 379 -6.16 -42.52 -12.75
N TRP A 380 -4.93 -42.12 -12.43
CA TRP A 380 -3.74 -42.78 -12.96
C TRP A 380 -3.57 -44.10 -12.21
N LYS A 381 -3.50 -45.20 -12.95
CA LYS A 381 -3.20 -46.52 -12.38
C LYS A 381 -1.86 -46.43 -11.63
N PRO A 382 -1.74 -46.97 -10.42
CA PRO A 382 -0.47 -47.04 -9.71
C PRO A 382 0.60 -47.68 -10.61
N ALA A 383 1.66 -46.94 -10.91
CA ALA A 383 2.75 -47.37 -11.81
C ALA A 383 3.91 -48.03 -11.04
N THR A 384 3.65 -48.49 -9.81
CA THR A 384 4.64 -49.18 -8.98
C THR A 384 3.95 -50.13 -8.00
N GLY A 385 4.38 -51.39 -7.96
CA GLY A 385 4.02 -52.37 -6.91
C GLY A 385 3.22 -53.57 -7.41
N LYS A 386 2.71 -54.38 -6.47
CA LYS A 386 2.01 -55.65 -6.70
C LYS A 386 0.85 -55.57 -7.71
N GLU A 387 0.24 -54.41 -7.83
CA GLU A 387 -0.92 -54.14 -8.69
C GLU A 387 -0.55 -53.96 -10.17
N GLU A 388 0.69 -53.54 -10.46
CA GLU A 388 1.19 -53.44 -11.84
C GLU A 388 1.58 -54.81 -12.40
N MET A 389 2.02 -55.73 -11.54
CA MET A 389 2.40 -57.08 -11.95
C MET A 389 1.20 -57.93 -12.39
N ILE A 390 0.01 -57.70 -11.83
CA ILE A 390 -1.20 -58.46 -12.17
C ILE A 390 -1.64 -58.13 -13.61
N GLY A 391 -1.70 -59.14 -14.47
CA GLY A 391 -2.08 -59.04 -15.87
C GLY A 391 -0.90 -58.91 -16.84
N GLN A 392 0.33 -58.74 -16.35
CA GLN A 392 1.53 -58.67 -17.19
C GLN A 392 1.95 -60.04 -17.70
N GLU A 393 2.57 -60.05 -18.89
CA GLU A 393 3.16 -61.25 -19.48
C GLU A 393 4.66 -61.34 -19.17
N GLY A 394 5.13 -62.55 -18.87
CA GLY A 394 6.53 -62.87 -18.62
C GLY A 394 6.95 -64.16 -19.28
N GLU A 395 8.24 -64.46 -19.20
CA GLU A 395 8.83 -65.68 -19.76
C GLU A 395 9.34 -66.60 -18.64
N VAL A 396 9.00 -67.89 -18.72
CA VAL A 396 9.45 -68.89 -17.75
C VAL A 396 10.95 -69.16 -17.93
N THR A 397 11.77 -68.73 -16.98
CA THR A 397 13.22 -68.98 -16.99
C THR A 397 13.61 -70.33 -16.40
N GLU A 398 12.83 -70.83 -15.44
CA GLU A 398 12.97 -72.15 -14.83
C GLU A 398 11.57 -72.78 -14.78
N ALA A 399 11.44 -74.03 -15.24
CA ALA A 399 10.14 -74.68 -15.39
C ALA A 399 9.35 -74.64 -14.07
N VAL A 400 8.09 -74.22 -14.16
CA VAL A 400 7.21 -74.14 -13.00
C VAL A 400 6.45 -75.45 -12.91
N ASP A 401 6.82 -76.28 -11.94
CA ASP A 401 6.18 -77.58 -11.71
C ASP A 401 5.10 -77.47 -10.63
N ARG A 402 3.89 -77.97 -10.93
CA ARG A 402 2.76 -78.01 -10.01
C ARG A 402 3.05 -78.87 -8.78
N ALA A 403 3.86 -79.92 -8.91
CA ALA A 403 4.16 -80.82 -7.79
C ALA A 403 5.23 -80.27 -6.84
N ALA A 404 6.22 -79.52 -7.38
CA ALA A 404 7.29 -78.90 -6.61
C ALA A 404 6.94 -77.49 -6.11
N GLY A 405 5.84 -76.90 -6.60
CA GLY A 405 5.29 -75.62 -6.15
C GLY A 405 6.18 -74.41 -6.39
N THR A 406 7.26 -74.55 -7.17
CA THR A 406 8.27 -73.51 -7.35
C THR A 406 8.87 -73.55 -8.76
N GLY A 407 9.07 -72.38 -9.34
CA GLY A 407 9.83 -72.12 -10.56
C GLY A 407 10.13 -70.61 -10.66
N MET A 408 10.78 -70.18 -11.74
CA MET A 408 11.21 -68.77 -11.89
C MET A 408 10.72 -68.19 -13.21
N VAL A 409 10.11 -67.01 -13.15
CA VAL A 409 9.59 -66.28 -14.32
C VAL A 409 10.23 -64.91 -14.37
N ARG A 410 10.57 -64.45 -15.57
CA ARG A 410 11.03 -63.09 -15.82
C ARG A 410 9.87 -62.21 -16.24
N VAL A 411 9.53 -61.23 -15.41
CA VAL A 411 8.47 -60.23 -15.66
C VAL A 411 9.10 -58.85 -15.52
N HIS A 412 8.89 -57.95 -16.48
CA HIS A 412 9.51 -56.60 -16.49
C HIS A 412 11.04 -56.56 -16.33
N GLY A 413 11.75 -57.64 -16.71
CA GLY A 413 13.21 -57.72 -16.60
C GLY A 413 13.73 -58.24 -15.26
N GLU A 414 12.85 -58.45 -14.27
CA GLU A 414 13.17 -59.00 -12.96
C GLU A 414 12.81 -60.49 -12.87
N LEU A 415 13.55 -61.24 -12.05
CA LEU A 415 13.37 -62.67 -11.81
C LEU A 415 12.49 -62.88 -10.56
N TRP A 416 11.32 -63.47 -10.75
CA TRP A 416 10.33 -63.70 -9.71
C TRP A 416 10.09 -65.19 -9.50
N ARG A 417 9.84 -65.58 -8.25
CA ARG A 417 9.36 -66.94 -7.95
C ARG A 417 7.92 -67.05 -8.41
N ALA A 418 7.61 -68.12 -9.12
CA ALA A 418 6.28 -68.35 -9.64
C ALA A 418 5.74 -69.71 -9.23
N ALA A 419 4.42 -69.79 -9.07
CA ALA A 419 3.68 -71.03 -8.86
C ALA A 419 2.54 -71.12 -9.88
N CYS A 420 2.24 -72.34 -10.33
CA CYS A 420 1.15 -72.63 -11.26
C CYS A 420 0.10 -73.53 -10.61
N VAL A 421 -1.18 -73.17 -10.74
CA VAL A 421 -2.28 -73.93 -10.10
C VAL A 421 -2.85 -75.03 -11.00
N ARG A 422 -2.78 -74.85 -12.32
CA ARG A 422 -3.49 -75.70 -13.29
C ARG A 422 -2.60 -76.71 -14.02
N GLU A 423 -1.49 -76.27 -14.60
CA GLU A 423 -0.65 -77.06 -15.50
C GLU A 423 0.84 -76.77 -15.28
N ASN A 424 1.70 -77.75 -15.56
CA ASN A 424 3.15 -77.56 -15.54
C ASN A 424 3.56 -76.69 -16.72
N ILE A 425 4.38 -75.67 -16.45
CA ILE A 425 4.78 -74.69 -17.45
C ILE A 425 6.26 -74.90 -17.79
N PRO A 426 6.60 -75.32 -19.02
CA PRO A 426 7.98 -75.57 -19.40
C PRO A 426 8.77 -74.27 -19.51
N ARG A 427 10.09 -74.39 -19.39
CA ARG A 427 11.03 -73.27 -19.62
C ARG A 427 10.85 -72.69 -21.03
N GLY A 428 10.84 -71.37 -21.13
CA GLY A 428 10.67 -70.60 -22.37
C GLY A 428 9.20 -70.30 -22.72
N ALA A 429 8.23 -70.83 -21.96
CA ALA A 429 6.82 -70.52 -22.19
C ALA A 429 6.47 -69.11 -21.71
N ARG A 430 5.49 -68.48 -22.37
CA ARG A 430 4.91 -67.20 -21.91
C ARG A 430 3.82 -67.44 -20.89
N VAL A 431 3.83 -66.63 -19.85
CA VAL A 431 2.86 -66.72 -18.76
C VAL A 431 2.29 -65.35 -18.42
N ARG A 432 1.06 -65.32 -17.93
CA ARG A 432 0.41 -64.12 -17.42
C ARG A 432 0.28 -64.21 -15.91
N VAL A 433 0.65 -63.14 -15.22
CA VAL A 433 0.52 -63.05 -13.76
C VAL A 433 -0.94 -62.80 -13.41
N LYS A 434 -1.48 -63.63 -12.51
CA LYS A 434 -2.88 -63.57 -12.08
C LYS A 434 -3.04 -62.96 -10.70
N SER A 435 -2.10 -63.24 -9.80
CA SER A 435 -2.09 -62.72 -8.44
C SER A 435 -0.65 -62.61 -7.92
N VAL A 436 -0.45 -61.79 -6.89
CA VAL A 436 0.86 -61.57 -6.26
C VAL A 436 0.73 -61.78 -4.75
N GLU A 437 1.34 -62.85 -4.25
CA GLU A 437 1.39 -63.18 -2.82
C GLU A 437 2.81 -63.02 -2.29
N GLY A 438 3.09 -61.86 -1.68
CA GLY A 438 4.42 -61.55 -1.16
C GLY A 438 5.46 -61.45 -2.29
N LEU A 439 6.37 -62.41 -2.37
CA LEU A 439 7.40 -62.56 -3.41
C LEU A 439 7.10 -63.72 -4.40
N LEU A 440 5.90 -64.28 -4.34
CA LEU A 440 5.44 -65.37 -5.20
C LEU A 440 4.38 -64.86 -6.18
N LEU A 441 4.57 -65.12 -7.48
CA LEU A 441 3.60 -64.82 -8.53
C LEU A 441 2.78 -66.08 -8.86
N GLU A 442 1.46 -65.97 -8.81
CA GLU A 442 0.59 -67.00 -9.40
C GLU A 442 0.49 -66.73 -10.90
N VAL A 443 0.92 -67.69 -11.71
CA VAL A 443 1.01 -67.52 -13.17
C VAL A 443 0.20 -68.58 -13.91
N GLU A 444 -0.37 -68.19 -15.05
CA GLU A 444 -1.06 -69.08 -15.98
C GLU A 444 -0.40 -69.05 -17.37
N ALA A 445 -0.37 -70.17 -18.08
CA ALA A 445 0.24 -70.21 -19.40
C ALA A 445 -0.61 -69.43 -20.40
N VAL A 446 0.04 -68.56 -21.19
CA VAL A 446 -0.62 -67.89 -22.30
C VAL A 446 -0.58 -68.84 -23.49
N LYS A 447 -1.73 -69.43 -23.84
CA LYS A 447 -1.85 -70.18 -25.08
C LYS A 447 -1.57 -69.24 -26.26
N PRO A 448 -0.73 -69.63 -27.24
CA PRO A 448 -0.54 -68.81 -28.43
C PRO A 448 -1.90 -68.59 -29.10
N PRO A 449 -2.18 -67.38 -29.61
CA PRO A 449 -3.38 -67.14 -30.40
C PRO A 449 -3.37 -68.12 -31.59
N SER A 450 -4.45 -68.89 -31.71
CA SER A 450 -4.70 -69.81 -32.82
C SER A 450 -4.89 -69.10 -34.14
#